data_AF-A0A2T7NB96-F1
#
_entry.id   AF-A0A2T7NB96-F1
#
_cell.length_a   1.000
_cell.length_b   1.000
_cell.length_c   1.000
_cell.angle_alpha   90.00
_cell.angle_beta   90.00
_cell.angle_gamma   90.00
#
_symmetry.space_group_name_H-M   'P 1'
#
loop_
_entity.id
_entity.type
_entity.pdbx_description
1 polymer ?
#
loop_
_entity_poly.entity_id
_entity_poly.type
_entity_poly.pdbx_seq_one_letter_code
_entity_poly.pdbx_strand_id
1 'polypeptide(L)'
;MASLQGPALWVFNDATFSDQDFANIVKLGAGTKKDDASKVGKFGLGFNAVYNLSDVPSFISRNTIALFDPHKRHLPRGNPGMKIDLSLPKNRSLLKAVPLQFKPFEGVFGCALNQEQFVGYPATLFRLPFRSEEQAALSDIKKESYSPEKRRQFLAMLIKRAGNLLLFTQNVKSVEVFHLSRDERNPLNMTCLMSVTRESAISAQGPYHVLQIPLKAF
;
A
#
# COMPACT_ATOMS: atom_id res chain seq x y z
N MET A 1 1.22 19.58 -0.70
CA MET A 1 0.77 18.19 -0.45
C MET A 1 0.12 17.98 0.92
N ALA A 2 -0.29 19.03 1.64
CA ALA A 2 -0.86 18.90 2.99
C ALA A 2 -2.15 18.05 3.03
N SER A 3 -3.02 18.19 2.01
CA SER A 3 -4.25 17.40 1.87
C SER A 3 -4.02 15.89 1.72
N LEU A 4 -2.79 15.45 1.40
CA LEU A 4 -2.42 14.04 1.28
C LEU A 4 -1.86 13.44 2.59
N GLN A 5 -1.78 14.24 3.66
CA GLN A 5 -1.28 13.82 4.97
C GLN A 5 -2.37 13.29 5.91
N GLY A 6 -3.58 13.09 5.38
CA GLY A 6 -4.71 12.53 6.10
C GLY A 6 -4.64 10.99 6.30
N PRO A 7 -5.75 10.39 6.78
CA PRO A 7 -5.85 8.95 6.98
C PRO A 7 -5.55 8.17 5.71
N ALA A 8 -4.84 7.05 5.85
CA ALA A 8 -4.39 6.24 4.73
C ALA A 8 -4.56 4.75 5.03
N LEU A 9 -4.62 3.95 3.97
CA LEU A 9 -4.41 2.52 4.04
C LEU A 9 -2.94 2.23 3.75
N TRP A 10 -2.27 1.57 4.69
CA TRP A 10 -0.96 0.96 4.43
C TRP A 10 -1.15 -0.46 3.95
N VAL A 11 -0.40 -0.84 2.90
CA VAL A 11 -0.38 -2.22 2.40
C VAL A 11 1.08 -2.66 2.37
N PHE A 12 1.40 -3.64 3.20
CA PHE A 12 2.74 -4.19 3.33
C PHE A 12 2.84 -5.56 2.66
N ASN A 13 3.97 -5.83 2.02
CA ASN A 13 4.40 -7.18 1.66
C ASN A 13 5.89 -7.36 2.00
N ASP A 14 6.32 -8.58 2.25
CA ASP A 14 7.70 -8.95 2.55
C ASP A 14 8.59 -9.11 1.29
N ALA A 15 8.00 -8.97 0.09
CA ALA A 15 8.74 -8.95 -1.17
C ALA A 15 9.22 -7.54 -1.55
N THR A 16 10.27 -7.46 -2.37
CA THR A 16 10.78 -6.21 -2.94
C THR A 16 10.56 -6.15 -4.44
N PHE A 17 10.39 -4.94 -4.97
CA PHE A 17 10.29 -4.69 -6.40
C PHE A 17 11.67 -4.83 -7.07
N SER A 18 11.70 -5.57 -8.18
CA SER A 18 12.81 -5.56 -9.12
C SER A 18 12.83 -4.29 -9.96
N ASP A 19 13.93 -4.00 -10.64
CA ASP A 19 14.03 -2.83 -11.52
C ASP A 19 13.00 -2.88 -12.67
N GLN A 20 12.68 -4.09 -13.14
CA GLN A 20 11.64 -4.32 -14.14
C GLN A 20 10.25 -4.02 -13.58
N ASP A 21 9.97 -4.38 -12.33
CA ASP A 21 8.69 -4.07 -11.67
C ASP A 21 8.52 -2.56 -11.52
N PHE A 22 9.58 -1.84 -11.13
CA PHE A 22 9.59 -0.37 -11.10
C PHE A 22 9.32 0.23 -12.47
N ALA A 23 9.97 -0.25 -13.53
CA ALA A 23 9.74 0.25 -14.88
C ALA A 23 8.29 0.02 -15.34
N ASN A 24 7.71 -1.13 -15.00
CA ASN A 24 6.35 -1.50 -15.37
C ASN A 24 5.31 -0.67 -14.62
N ILE A 25 5.43 -0.52 -13.30
CA ILE A 25 4.45 0.21 -12.50
C ILE A 25 4.46 1.73 -12.80
N VAL A 26 5.63 2.29 -13.12
CA VAL A 26 5.76 3.70 -13.54
C VAL A 26 5.10 3.95 -14.89
N LYS A 27 5.31 3.08 -15.88
CA LYS A 27 4.64 3.18 -17.20
C LYS A 27 3.11 3.15 -17.07
N LEU A 28 2.58 2.35 -16.13
CA LEU A 28 1.14 2.29 -15.87
C LEU A 28 0.60 3.58 -15.23
N GLY A 29 1.30 4.14 -14.24
CA GLY A 29 0.91 5.39 -13.59
C GLY A 29 0.99 6.62 -14.51
N ALA A 30 1.85 6.59 -15.53
CA ALA A 30 2.00 7.67 -16.50
C ALA A 30 0.94 7.69 -17.62
N GLY A 31 -0.03 6.76 -17.62
CA GLY A 31 -1.16 6.77 -18.57
C GLY A 31 -0.79 6.44 -20.02
N THR A 32 0.36 5.82 -20.28
CA THR A 32 0.78 5.41 -21.63
C THR A 32 0.06 4.12 -22.04
N LYS A 33 -1.24 4.21 -22.33
CA LYS A 33 -2.06 3.15 -22.94
C LYS A 33 -2.76 3.67 -24.20
N LYS A 34 -2.01 4.17 -25.18
CA LYS A 34 -2.57 4.32 -26.54
C LYS A 34 -2.11 3.26 -27.53
N ASP A 35 -0.98 2.59 -27.34
CA ASP A 35 -0.40 1.79 -28.45
C ASP A 35 -0.05 0.32 -28.17
N ASP A 36 -0.36 -0.28 -27.01
CA ASP A 36 -0.01 -1.70 -26.81
C ASP A 36 -1.02 -2.48 -25.94
N ALA A 37 -2.12 -2.88 -26.56
CA ALA A 37 -3.10 -3.81 -25.99
C ALA A 37 -2.56 -5.25 -25.82
N SER A 38 -1.36 -5.54 -26.36
CA SER A 38 -0.76 -6.88 -26.41
C SER A 38 0.03 -7.29 -25.15
N LYS A 39 0.37 -6.34 -24.27
CA LYS A 39 1.23 -6.56 -23.07
C LYS A 39 0.48 -6.40 -21.74
N VAL A 40 -0.76 -6.87 -21.69
CA VAL A 40 -1.54 -6.91 -20.44
C VAL A 40 -1.06 -8.11 -19.60
N GLY A 41 0.02 -7.91 -18.85
CA GLY A 41 0.59 -8.96 -18.00
C GLY A 41 1.32 -8.41 -16.76
N LYS A 42 1.09 -9.07 -15.62
CA LYS A 42 1.63 -8.89 -14.25
C LYS A 42 1.17 -7.68 -13.40
N PHE A 43 1.04 -6.46 -13.92
CA PHE A 43 0.63 -5.29 -13.08
C PHE A 43 -0.48 -4.41 -13.68
N GLY A 44 -0.89 -4.69 -14.93
CA GLY A 44 -1.50 -3.69 -15.83
C GLY A 44 -2.97 -3.30 -15.66
N LEU A 45 -3.73 -3.95 -14.77
CA LEU A 45 -5.14 -3.61 -14.50
C LEU A 45 -5.44 -3.58 -13.00
N GLY A 46 -4.85 -4.50 -12.23
CA GLY A 46 -5.07 -4.60 -10.78
C GLY A 46 -4.60 -3.38 -10.01
N PHE A 47 -3.44 -2.78 -10.36
CA PHE A 47 -2.95 -1.61 -9.63
C PHE A 47 -3.87 -0.40 -9.78
N ASN A 48 -4.53 -0.21 -10.93
CA ASN A 48 -5.45 0.92 -11.11
C ASN A 48 -6.64 0.88 -10.15
N ALA A 49 -6.97 -0.28 -9.56
CA ALA A 49 -8.00 -0.37 -8.55
C ALA A 49 -7.69 0.49 -7.30
N VAL A 50 -6.42 0.80 -7.01
CA VAL A 50 -6.05 1.71 -5.91
C VAL A 50 -6.60 3.12 -6.09
N TYR A 51 -6.84 3.53 -7.35
CA TYR A 51 -7.44 4.83 -7.66
C TYR A 51 -8.91 4.92 -7.27
N ASN A 52 -9.56 3.80 -6.92
CA ASN A 52 -10.86 3.87 -6.23
C ASN A 52 -10.73 4.50 -4.85
N LEU A 53 -9.59 4.31 -4.16
CA LEU A 53 -9.35 4.74 -2.79
C LEU A 53 -8.61 6.08 -2.71
N SER A 54 -7.63 6.30 -3.58
CA SER A 54 -6.66 7.39 -3.49
C SER A 54 -6.35 8.01 -4.85
N ASP A 55 -6.20 9.33 -4.92
CA ASP A 55 -5.72 10.00 -6.14
C ASP A 55 -4.19 10.01 -6.26
N VAL A 56 -3.47 9.90 -5.14
CA VAL A 56 -2.01 9.99 -5.11
C VAL A 56 -1.41 8.82 -4.33
N PRO A 57 -1.50 7.59 -4.86
CA PRO A 57 -0.89 6.44 -4.23
C PRO A 57 0.64 6.58 -4.26
N SER A 58 1.29 6.07 -3.22
CA SER A 58 2.74 6.09 -3.10
C SER A 58 3.24 4.79 -2.48
N PHE A 59 4.49 4.42 -2.75
CA PHE A 59 5.09 3.26 -2.10
C PHE A 59 6.60 3.40 -1.96
N ILE A 60 7.15 2.61 -1.06
CA ILE A 60 8.58 2.40 -0.91
C ILE A 60 8.92 0.92 -1.10
N SER A 61 10.00 0.65 -1.83
CA SER A 61 10.63 -0.66 -1.89
C SER A 61 12.13 -0.51 -2.12
N ARG A 62 12.95 -1.31 -1.44
CA ARG A 62 14.41 -1.18 -1.46
C ARG A 62 14.82 0.25 -1.10
N ASN A 63 15.61 0.89 -1.95
CA ASN A 63 16.07 2.27 -1.78
C ASN A 63 15.14 3.29 -2.45
N THR A 64 14.01 2.90 -3.01
CA THR A 64 13.23 3.76 -3.91
C THR A 64 11.84 4.06 -3.35
N ILE A 65 11.49 5.35 -3.34
CA ILE A 65 10.11 5.81 -3.15
C ILE A 65 9.53 6.20 -4.50
N ALA A 66 8.33 5.72 -4.81
CA ALA A 66 7.56 6.13 -5.99
C ALA A 66 6.24 6.78 -5.57
N LEU A 67 5.90 7.88 -6.23
CA LEU A 67 4.64 8.59 -6.08
C LEU A 67 3.95 8.67 -7.44
N PHE A 68 2.64 8.49 -7.47
CA PHE A 68 1.83 8.63 -8.67
C PHE A 68 0.82 9.74 -8.46
N ASP A 69 0.78 10.70 -9.37
CA ASP A 69 -0.13 11.84 -9.33
C ASP A 69 -0.69 12.07 -10.74
N PRO A 70 -1.62 11.22 -11.21
CA PRO A 70 -2.18 11.31 -12.57
C PRO A 70 -2.78 12.68 -12.90
N HIS A 71 -3.26 13.43 -11.90
CA HIS A 71 -3.77 14.79 -12.09
C HIS A 71 -2.68 15.86 -12.26
N LYS A 72 -1.40 15.53 -12.01
CA LYS A 72 -0.25 16.44 -12.17
C LYS A 72 -0.32 17.71 -11.32
N ARG A 73 -0.96 17.66 -10.15
CA ARG A 73 -1.22 18.82 -9.28
C ARG A 73 -0.25 18.96 -8.11
N HIS A 74 0.35 17.85 -7.69
CA HIS A 74 1.08 17.73 -6.44
C HIS A 74 2.59 17.57 -6.64
N LEU A 75 3.01 17.04 -7.79
CA LEU A 75 4.42 16.81 -8.10
C LEU A 75 5.03 17.99 -8.86
N PRO A 76 6.33 18.30 -8.64
CA PRO A 76 7.02 19.37 -9.34
C PRO A 76 7.01 19.15 -10.85
N ARG A 77 6.97 20.26 -11.59
CA ARG A 77 6.91 20.30 -13.07
C ARG A 77 5.66 19.62 -13.68
N GLY A 78 4.62 19.36 -12.89
CA GLY A 78 3.40 18.70 -13.37
C GLY A 78 3.67 17.27 -13.86
N ASN A 79 4.61 16.57 -13.24
CA ASN A 79 4.89 15.18 -13.59
C ASN A 79 3.76 14.26 -13.09
N PRO A 80 3.31 13.27 -13.88
CA PRO A 80 2.26 12.33 -13.47
C PRO A 80 2.75 11.29 -12.45
N GLY A 81 4.05 11.26 -12.19
CA GLY A 81 4.69 10.40 -11.20
C GLY A 81 6.11 10.85 -10.92
N MET A 82 6.64 10.43 -9.78
CA MET A 82 8.00 10.72 -9.34
C MET A 82 8.63 9.49 -8.72
N LYS A 83 9.88 9.22 -9.07
CA LYS A 83 10.74 8.22 -8.43
C LYS A 83 11.87 8.93 -7.70
N ILE A 84 12.05 8.60 -6.44
CA ILE A 84 13.09 9.14 -5.56
C ILE A 84 13.98 7.98 -5.13
N ASP A 85 15.23 7.99 -5.56
CA ASP A 85 16.23 7.00 -5.16
C ASP A 85 17.00 7.51 -3.93
N LEU A 86 16.75 6.89 -2.79
CA LEU A 86 17.34 7.23 -1.49
C LEU A 86 18.78 6.74 -1.31
N SER A 87 19.35 6.04 -2.30
CA SER A 87 20.81 5.80 -2.34
C SER A 87 21.58 7.06 -2.72
N LEU A 88 20.94 8.01 -3.40
CA LEU A 88 21.57 9.25 -3.84
C LEU A 88 21.56 10.30 -2.71
N PRO A 89 22.72 10.91 -2.38
CA PRO A 89 22.81 11.91 -1.30
C PRO A 89 21.87 13.11 -1.47
N LYS A 90 21.68 13.59 -2.72
CA LYS A 90 20.78 14.70 -3.04
C LYS A 90 19.33 14.42 -2.62
N ASN A 91 18.88 13.17 -2.80
CA ASN A 91 17.52 12.75 -2.44
C ASN A 91 17.37 12.55 -0.93
N ARG A 92 18.45 12.21 -0.22
CA ARG A 92 18.43 12.22 1.26
C ARG A 92 18.29 13.62 1.83
N SER A 93 18.90 14.63 1.19
CA SER A 93 18.66 16.03 1.57
C SER A 93 17.19 16.42 1.37
N LEU A 94 16.50 15.85 0.37
CA LEU A 94 15.06 16.06 0.19
C LEU A 94 14.25 15.47 1.35
N LEU A 95 14.60 14.27 1.86
CA LEU A 95 13.95 13.71 3.06
C LEU A 95 14.07 14.68 4.25
N LYS A 96 15.25 15.29 4.43
CA LYS A 96 15.51 16.27 5.49
C LYS A 96 14.79 17.61 5.27
N ALA A 97 14.63 18.03 4.02
CA ALA A 97 13.98 19.29 3.67
C ALA A 97 12.45 19.23 3.81
N VAL A 98 11.82 18.08 3.54
CA VAL A 98 10.37 17.87 3.65
C VAL A 98 10.03 16.65 4.52
N PRO A 99 10.43 16.63 5.81
CA PRO A 99 10.32 15.46 6.66
C PRO A 99 8.88 15.03 6.88
N LEU A 100 7.94 15.99 6.91
CA LEU A 100 6.51 15.72 7.06
C LEU A 100 5.93 14.89 5.90
N GLN A 101 6.52 14.96 4.70
CA GLN A 101 6.02 14.20 3.55
C GLN A 101 6.32 12.71 3.68
N PHE A 102 7.45 12.37 4.32
CA PHE A 102 7.95 10.99 4.45
C PHE A 102 7.70 10.37 5.83
N LYS A 103 7.40 11.20 6.83
CA LYS A 103 7.00 10.76 8.18
C LYS A 103 5.94 9.64 8.18
N PRO A 104 4.93 9.61 7.29
CA PRO A 104 3.94 8.52 7.28
C PRO A 104 4.48 7.13 6.88
N PHE A 105 5.72 7.02 6.45
CA PHE A 105 6.39 5.72 6.22
C PHE A 105 7.29 5.33 7.40
N GLU A 106 7.69 6.29 8.23
CA GLU A 106 8.61 6.05 9.35
C GLU A 106 7.97 5.20 10.44
N GLY A 107 8.65 4.14 10.87
CA GLY A 107 8.22 3.21 11.93
C GLY A 107 7.16 2.20 11.50
N VAL A 108 6.56 2.34 10.32
CA VAL A 108 5.52 1.43 9.82
C VAL A 108 6.18 0.16 9.28
N PHE A 109 5.89 -1.00 9.89
CA PHE A 109 6.47 -2.31 9.53
C PHE A 109 8.00 -2.27 9.36
N GLY A 110 8.70 -1.63 10.31
CA GLY A 110 10.17 -1.55 10.33
C GLY A 110 10.80 -0.60 9.31
N CYS A 111 10.01 0.22 8.61
CA CYS A 111 10.53 1.20 7.66
C CYS A 111 11.18 2.38 8.40
N ALA A 112 12.51 2.54 8.30
CA ALA A 112 13.26 3.57 8.99
C ALA A 112 14.02 4.47 7.98
N LEU A 113 13.33 5.47 7.42
CA LEU A 113 13.85 6.35 6.37
C LEU A 113 14.85 7.38 6.89
N ASN A 114 14.73 7.77 8.16
CA ASN A 114 15.54 8.83 8.75
C ASN A 114 16.88 8.35 9.33
N GLN A 115 17.22 7.05 9.20
CA GLN A 115 18.50 6.53 9.63
C GLN A 115 19.65 7.11 8.78
N GLU A 116 20.75 7.48 9.44
CA GLU A 116 21.93 8.05 8.77
C GLU A 116 22.46 7.15 7.65
N GLN A 117 22.45 5.83 7.89
CA GLN A 117 22.80 4.79 6.93
C GLN A 117 21.55 3.98 6.55
N PHE A 118 20.62 4.58 5.80
CA PHE A 118 19.53 3.81 5.20
C PHE A 118 20.08 2.79 4.18
N VAL A 119 20.01 1.50 4.51
CA VAL A 119 20.52 0.40 3.66
C VAL A 119 19.45 -0.08 2.64
N GLY A 120 18.25 0.51 2.70
CA GLY A 120 17.09 0.10 1.91
C GLY A 120 16.05 -0.60 2.76
N TYR A 121 14.80 -0.51 2.33
CA TYR A 121 13.67 -1.20 2.93
C TYR A 121 13.55 -2.61 2.33
N PRO A 122 13.74 -3.69 3.09
CA PRO A 122 13.76 -5.07 2.59
C PRO A 122 12.35 -5.63 2.33
N ALA A 123 11.40 -4.76 1.98
CA ALA A 123 10.00 -5.06 1.79
C ALA A 123 9.38 -4.01 0.85
N THR A 124 8.09 -4.12 0.57
CA THR A 124 7.33 -3.06 -0.11
C THR A 124 6.20 -2.59 0.77
N LEU A 125 6.12 -1.27 0.95
CA LEU A 125 5.07 -0.62 1.71
C LEU A 125 4.38 0.42 0.83
N PHE A 126 3.13 0.15 0.49
CA PHE A 126 2.25 1.12 -0.14
C PHE A 126 1.55 1.97 0.91
N ARG A 127 1.37 3.25 0.59
CA ARG A 127 0.54 4.19 1.31
C ARG A 127 -0.50 4.77 0.37
N LEU A 128 -1.76 4.52 0.67
CA LEU A 128 -2.92 4.94 -0.09
C LEU A 128 -3.74 5.93 0.76
N PRO A 129 -3.44 7.24 0.70
CA PRO A 129 -4.22 8.25 1.42
C PRO A 129 -5.66 8.25 0.90
N PHE A 130 -6.63 8.09 1.80
CA PHE A 130 -8.04 8.06 1.44
C PHE A 130 -8.48 9.40 0.88
N ARG A 131 -9.25 9.37 -0.21
CA ARG A 131 -9.76 10.58 -0.85
C ARG A 131 -10.67 11.37 0.10
N SER A 132 -10.31 12.63 0.37
CA SER A 132 -11.16 13.58 1.10
C SER A 132 -12.30 14.11 0.22
N GLU A 133 -13.27 14.79 0.83
CA GLU A 133 -14.37 15.44 0.09
C GLU A 133 -13.87 16.51 -0.88
N GLU A 134 -12.91 17.33 -0.45
CA GLU A 134 -12.25 18.33 -1.30
C GLU A 134 -11.56 17.68 -2.51
N GLN A 135 -10.84 16.57 -2.28
CA GLN A 135 -10.17 15.83 -3.35
C GLN A 135 -11.17 15.18 -4.29
N ALA A 136 -12.27 14.63 -3.77
CA ALA A 136 -13.35 14.04 -4.57
C ALA A 136 -14.01 15.05 -5.49
N ALA A 137 -14.28 16.27 -5.01
CA ALA A 137 -14.83 17.33 -5.85
C ALA A 137 -13.92 17.65 -7.05
N LEU A 138 -12.61 17.72 -6.81
CA LEU A 138 -11.60 18.07 -7.80
C LEU A 138 -11.09 16.89 -8.65
N SER A 139 -11.31 15.65 -8.22
CA SER A 139 -10.75 14.44 -8.86
C SER A 139 -11.51 14.12 -10.15
N ASP A 140 -10.79 13.95 -11.26
CA ASP A 140 -11.36 13.51 -12.54
C ASP A 140 -11.46 11.97 -12.61
N ILE A 141 -10.85 11.28 -11.64
CA ILE A 141 -10.86 9.82 -11.53
C ILE A 141 -12.15 9.35 -10.87
N LYS A 142 -12.48 9.88 -9.69
CA LYS A 142 -13.65 9.44 -8.92
C LYS A 142 -14.15 10.53 -7.98
N LYS A 143 -15.44 10.85 -8.08
CA LYS A 143 -16.13 11.85 -7.25
C LYS A 143 -16.58 11.32 -5.87
N GLU A 144 -16.13 10.14 -5.48
CA GLU A 144 -16.48 9.54 -4.19
C GLU A 144 -15.36 9.75 -3.15
N SER A 145 -15.74 10.30 -2.00
CA SER A 145 -14.89 10.45 -0.81
C SER A 145 -15.06 9.31 0.19
N TYR A 146 -14.09 9.17 1.09
CA TYR A 146 -14.08 8.18 2.17
C TYR A 146 -14.26 8.84 3.54
N SER A 147 -15.53 8.94 3.98
CA SER A 147 -15.88 9.37 5.33
C SER A 147 -15.38 8.38 6.40
N PRO A 148 -15.31 8.78 7.69
CA PRO A 148 -14.96 7.87 8.78
C PRO A 148 -15.79 6.59 8.81
N GLU A 149 -17.10 6.68 8.56
CA GLU A 149 -18.04 5.56 8.52
C GLU A 149 -17.74 4.62 7.35
N LYS A 150 -17.56 5.19 6.14
CA LYS A 150 -17.20 4.39 4.95
C LYS A 150 -15.86 3.66 5.14
N ARG A 151 -14.88 4.30 5.78
CA ARG A 151 -13.60 3.64 6.10
C ARG A 151 -13.78 2.46 7.06
N ARG A 152 -14.63 2.60 8.09
CA ARG A 152 -14.96 1.49 9.00
C ARG A 152 -15.69 0.36 8.29
N GLN A 153 -16.65 0.67 7.41
CA GLN A 153 -17.34 -0.32 6.60
C GLN A 153 -16.39 -1.05 5.64
N PHE A 154 -15.49 -0.31 5.00
CA PHE A 154 -14.45 -0.88 4.15
C PHE A 154 -13.54 -1.84 4.94
N LEU A 155 -13.11 -1.44 6.14
CA LEU A 155 -12.29 -2.28 7.01
C LEU A 155 -13.03 -3.55 7.45
N ALA A 156 -14.29 -3.43 7.86
CA ALA A 156 -15.12 -4.58 8.22
C ALA A 156 -15.33 -5.53 7.03
N MET A 157 -15.54 -4.99 5.83
CA MET A 157 -15.63 -5.78 4.59
C MET A 157 -14.31 -6.52 4.30
N LEU A 158 -13.18 -5.84 4.46
CA LEU A 158 -11.85 -6.42 4.27
C LEU A 158 -11.62 -7.58 5.23
N ILE A 159 -11.90 -7.39 6.52
CA ILE A 159 -11.76 -8.43 7.55
C ILE A 159 -12.64 -9.64 7.22
N LYS A 160 -13.91 -9.41 6.85
CA LYS A 160 -14.85 -10.48 6.48
C LYS A 160 -14.40 -11.28 5.25
N ARG A 161 -13.68 -10.66 4.31
CA ARG A 161 -13.29 -11.29 3.03
C ARG A 161 -11.84 -11.80 3.02
N ALA A 162 -10.99 -11.37 3.94
CA ALA A 162 -9.57 -11.69 3.89
C ALA A 162 -9.26 -13.20 3.96
N GLY A 163 -10.03 -13.96 4.74
CA GLY A 163 -9.89 -15.42 4.78
C GLY A 163 -10.08 -16.05 3.39
N ASN A 164 -11.03 -15.55 2.61
CA ASN A 164 -11.27 -16.02 1.24
C ASN A 164 -10.17 -15.58 0.27
N LEU A 165 -9.51 -14.44 0.50
CA LEU A 165 -8.41 -13.98 -0.35
C LEU A 165 -7.23 -14.96 -0.31
N LEU A 166 -6.97 -15.54 0.88
CA LEU A 166 -5.87 -16.49 1.06
C LEU A 166 -6.11 -17.83 0.35
N LEU A 167 -7.35 -18.19 -0.01
CA LEU A 167 -7.61 -19.48 -0.69
C LEU A 167 -7.03 -19.54 -2.10
N PHE A 168 -6.94 -18.40 -2.79
CA PHE A 168 -6.55 -18.34 -4.19
C PHE A 168 -5.10 -17.85 -4.41
N THR A 169 -4.36 -17.57 -3.34
CA THR A 169 -2.96 -17.14 -3.42
C THR A 169 -2.02 -18.33 -3.41
N GLN A 170 -0.98 -18.32 -4.26
CA GLN A 170 0.02 -19.40 -4.26
C GLN A 170 1.14 -19.14 -3.24
N ASN A 171 1.64 -17.91 -3.19
CA ASN A 171 2.84 -17.55 -2.41
C ASN A 171 2.55 -16.78 -1.11
N VAL A 172 1.34 -16.25 -0.95
CA VAL A 172 0.95 -15.55 0.29
C VAL A 172 0.57 -16.61 1.32
N LYS A 173 1.30 -16.63 2.45
CA LYS A 173 1.08 -17.57 3.56
C LYS A 173 0.21 -17.00 4.66
N SER A 174 0.30 -15.70 4.92
CA SER A 174 -0.48 -15.01 5.94
C SER A 174 -1.00 -13.68 5.44
N VAL A 175 -2.15 -13.28 5.95
CA VAL A 175 -2.75 -11.96 5.74
C VAL A 175 -3.16 -11.44 7.11
N GLU A 176 -2.71 -10.23 7.42
CA GLU A 176 -2.95 -9.59 8.71
C GLU A 176 -3.51 -8.20 8.48
N VAL A 177 -4.49 -7.82 9.31
CA VAL A 177 -5.15 -6.52 9.24
C VAL A 177 -4.94 -5.81 10.57
N PHE A 178 -4.25 -4.69 10.50
CA PHE A 178 -3.94 -3.85 11.65
C PHE A 178 -4.73 -2.54 11.59
N HIS A 179 -5.00 -1.96 12.75
CA HIS A 179 -5.62 -0.65 12.89
C HIS A 179 -4.80 0.24 13.83
N LEU A 180 -4.45 1.43 13.32
CA LEU A 180 -3.86 2.51 14.10
C LEU A 180 -4.95 3.54 14.44
N SER A 181 -5.16 3.80 15.73
CA SER A 181 -6.11 4.84 16.17
C SER A 181 -5.63 6.24 15.77
N ARG A 182 -6.55 7.20 15.66
CA ARG A 182 -6.23 8.61 15.37
C ARG A 182 -5.37 9.26 16.45
N ASP A 183 -5.55 8.86 17.69
CA ASP A 183 -4.86 9.44 18.84
C ASP A 183 -3.44 8.87 19.00
N GLU A 184 -3.16 7.76 18.33
CA GLU A 184 -1.88 7.08 18.39
C GLU A 184 -0.94 7.58 17.29
N ARG A 185 0.25 8.01 17.70
CA ARG A 185 1.27 8.53 16.80
C ARG A 185 2.35 7.51 16.51
N ASN A 186 2.47 6.47 17.34
CA ASN A 186 3.45 5.42 17.18
C ASN A 186 2.86 4.26 16.36
N PRO A 187 3.38 3.98 15.15
CA PRO A 187 2.95 2.84 14.34
C PRO A 187 3.10 1.48 15.04
N LEU A 188 3.96 1.37 16.06
CA LEU A 188 4.16 0.12 16.82
C LEU A 188 2.96 -0.23 17.71
N ASN A 189 2.11 0.75 18.03
CA ASN A 189 0.92 0.57 18.86
C ASN A 189 -0.32 0.17 18.02
N MET A 190 -0.11 -0.29 16.78
CA MET A 190 -1.18 -0.83 15.94
C MET A 190 -1.84 -2.05 16.60
N THR A 191 -3.16 -2.06 16.62
CA THR A 191 -3.93 -3.22 17.09
C THR A 191 -4.15 -4.19 15.93
N CYS A 192 -3.74 -5.45 16.09
CA CYS A 192 -4.09 -6.50 15.15
C CYS A 192 -5.59 -6.81 15.29
N LEU A 193 -6.37 -6.59 14.24
CA LEU A 193 -7.80 -6.88 14.22
C LEU A 193 -8.09 -8.29 13.74
N MET A 194 -7.23 -8.84 12.88
CA MET A 194 -7.36 -10.17 12.33
C MET A 194 -6.02 -10.62 11.74
N SER A 195 -5.71 -11.90 11.91
CA SER A 195 -4.61 -12.59 11.26
C SER A 195 -5.13 -13.95 10.77
N VAL A 196 -4.92 -14.25 9.50
CA VAL A 196 -5.22 -15.56 8.90
C VAL A 196 -3.92 -16.08 8.31
N THR A 197 -3.52 -17.27 8.73
CA THR A 197 -2.34 -17.97 8.21
C THR A 197 -2.77 -19.30 7.60
N ARG A 198 -2.19 -19.64 6.46
CA ARG A 198 -2.36 -20.95 5.83
C ARG A 198 -1.52 -21.93 6.64
N GLU A 199 -2.19 -22.88 7.30
CA GLU A 199 -1.49 -24.02 7.90
C GLU A 199 -0.82 -24.82 6.78
N SER A 200 0.51 -24.81 6.73
CA SER A 200 1.25 -25.82 5.98
C SER A 200 1.04 -27.14 6.69
N ALA A 201 0.29 -28.05 6.06
CA ALA A 201 0.14 -29.42 6.54
C ALA A 201 1.49 -30.14 6.49
N ILE A 202 2.31 -30.05 7.55
CA ILE A 202 3.38 -31.01 7.87
C ILE A 202 3.48 -31.16 9.40
N SER A 203 3.36 -32.43 9.81
CA SER A 203 3.64 -33.11 11.10
C SER A 203 2.76 -32.85 12.32
N ALA A 204 2.01 -33.91 12.63
CA ALA A 204 1.36 -34.29 13.88
C ALA A 204 2.12 -33.94 15.18
N GLN A 205 1.33 -33.47 16.17
CA GLN A 205 1.25 -33.89 17.59
C GLN A 205 1.07 -32.68 18.54
N GLY A 206 -0.10 -32.58 19.17
CA GLY A 206 -0.37 -31.66 20.30
C GLY A 206 -1.79 -31.09 20.29
N PRO A 207 -2.54 -31.13 21.41
CA PRO A 207 -3.98 -30.92 21.41
C PRO A 207 -4.32 -29.44 21.52
N TYR A 208 -4.54 -28.77 20.40
CA TYR A 208 -5.27 -27.51 20.40
C TYR A 208 -6.36 -27.56 19.34
N HIS A 209 -7.57 -27.27 19.79
CA HIS A 209 -8.81 -27.39 19.05
C HIS A 209 -8.77 -26.58 17.74
N VAL A 210 -8.48 -27.28 16.64
CA VAL A 210 -8.79 -26.82 15.29
C VAL A 210 -10.31 -26.85 15.18
N LEU A 211 -10.92 -25.68 15.01
CA LEU A 211 -12.31 -25.55 14.56
C LEU A 211 -12.40 -26.15 13.15
N GLN A 212 -12.63 -27.45 13.08
CA GLN A 212 -13.14 -28.11 11.89
C GLN A 212 -14.53 -27.51 11.63
N ILE A 213 -14.66 -26.72 10.57
CA ILE A 213 -15.95 -26.44 9.96
C ILE A 213 -16.20 -27.62 9.00
N PRO A 214 -17.05 -28.60 9.33
CA PRO A 214 -17.43 -29.61 8.36
C PRO A 214 -18.28 -28.94 7.27
N LEU A 215 -17.74 -28.88 6.05
CA LEU A 215 -18.54 -28.75 4.84
C LEU A 215 -19.47 -29.96 4.77
N LYS A 216 -20.76 -29.77 5.05
CA LYS A 216 -21.79 -30.64 4.50
C LYS A 216 -22.20 -30.10 3.14
N ALA A 217 -21.91 -30.90 2.12
CA ALA A 217 -22.39 -30.75 0.76
C ALA A 217 -23.90 -30.99 0.69
N PHE A 218 -24.62 -30.01 0.17
CA PHE A 218 -25.53 -30.01 -0.99
C PHE A 218 -26.47 -28.80 -0.86
#